data_AF-A0AB36NX89-F1
#
_entry.id   AF-A0AB36NX89-F1
#
_cell.length_a   1.000
_cell.length_b   1.000
_cell.length_c   1.000
_cell.angle_alpha   90.00
_cell.angle_beta   90.00
_cell.angle_gamma   90.00
#
_symmetry.space_group_name_H-M   'P 1'
#
loop_
_entity.id
_entity.type
_entity.pdbx_description
1 polymer ?
#
loop_
_entity_poly.entity_id
_entity_poly.type
_entity_poly.pdbx_seq_one_letter_code
_entity_poly.pdbx_strand_id
1 'polypeptide(L)'
;MKNRLLPLLFVLGGFSAYSQVGIGKLDPSPSAQLEVFATDKGMLIPRVKLTSSTDATTIGKGNVESLLVFNTNAISDIKPGYYYWFDNKWNRILISGESSGAAGSVTYNPTTNVFSYTDAAGNTQLVDISKMIKANETLTTLENKGEGVYVYTNEKGDAVTINVVGDVVANASTIFNNAEVTNFI
;
A
#
# COMPACT_ATOMS: atom_id res chain seq x y z
N MET A 1 53.12 -36.67 -53.73
CA MET A 1 52.44 -35.51 -53.13
C MET A 1 51.48 -35.97 -52.03
N LYS A 2 51.95 -36.27 -50.82
CA LYS A 2 51.04 -36.76 -49.75
C LYS A 2 51.49 -36.21 -48.39
N ASN A 3 50.57 -35.58 -47.66
CA ASN A 3 50.64 -35.21 -46.24
C ASN A 3 51.03 -33.75 -45.84
N ARG A 4 50.95 -32.76 -46.75
CA ARG A 4 51.13 -31.34 -46.36
C ARG A 4 49.84 -30.56 -46.02
N LEU A 5 48.67 -31.22 -46.12
CA LEU A 5 47.37 -30.61 -45.81
C LEU A 5 47.01 -30.64 -44.31
N LEU A 6 47.63 -31.52 -43.53
CA LEU A 6 47.33 -31.70 -42.10
C LEU A 6 47.65 -30.48 -41.22
N PRO A 7 48.79 -29.78 -41.36
CA PRO A 7 49.06 -28.57 -40.57
C PRO A 7 48.16 -27.39 -40.96
N LEU A 8 47.72 -27.33 -42.22
CA LEU A 8 46.81 -26.27 -42.69
C LEU A 8 45.42 -26.41 -42.04
N LEU A 9 44.94 -27.64 -41.84
CA LEU A 9 43.67 -27.91 -41.16
C LEU A 9 43.69 -27.48 -39.68
N PHE A 10 44.83 -27.61 -38.99
CA PHE A 10 44.98 -27.23 -37.59
C PHE A 10 45.04 -25.71 -37.38
N VAL A 11 45.54 -24.97 -38.37
CA VAL A 11 45.63 -23.50 -38.35
C VAL A 11 44.29 -22.84 -38.74
N LEU A 12 43.49 -23.47 -39.60
CA LEU A 12 42.15 -22.99 -39.98
C LEU A 12 41.02 -23.41 -39.01
N GLY A 13 41.27 -24.36 -38.10
CA GLY A 13 40.29 -24.85 -37.12
C GLY A 13 40.15 -24.02 -35.84
N GLY A 14 40.95 -22.96 -35.68
CA GLY A 14 40.93 -22.09 -34.50
C GLY A 14 39.77 -21.09 -34.52
N PHE A 15 38.52 -21.57 -34.58
CA PHE A 15 37.37 -20.70 -34.33
C PHE A 15 37.23 -20.47 -32.82
N SER A 16 37.10 -19.20 -32.42
CA SER A 16 36.79 -18.84 -31.04
C SER A 16 35.45 -19.47 -30.64
N ALA A 17 35.48 -20.42 -29.71
CA ALA A 17 34.27 -20.93 -29.09
C ALA A 17 33.76 -19.90 -28.09
N TYR A 18 32.61 -19.30 -28.36
CA TYR A 18 31.87 -18.54 -27.35
C TYR A 18 31.24 -19.56 -26.39
N SER A 19 31.74 -19.63 -25.15
CA SER A 19 31.14 -20.48 -24.11
C SER A 19 30.22 -19.64 -23.25
N GLN A 20 28.99 -20.11 -23.05
CA GLN A 20 28.12 -19.62 -21.99
C GLN A 20 28.74 -19.96 -20.61
N VAL A 21 28.48 -19.11 -19.62
CA VAL A 21 29.01 -19.33 -18.26
C VAL A 21 27.94 -20.01 -17.42
N GLY A 22 28.16 -21.29 -17.11
CA GLY A 22 27.38 -22.03 -16.13
C GLY A 22 28.11 -22.10 -14.80
N ILE A 23 27.47 -21.69 -13.71
CA ILE A 23 27.97 -21.94 -12.35
C ILE A 23 27.04 -22.94 -11.69
N GLY A 24 27.55 -24.15 -11.42
CA GLY A 24 26.76 -25.24 -10.86
C GLY A 24 25.89 -26.00 -11.87
N LYS A 25 26.08 -25.77 -13.17
CA LYS A 25 25.35 -26.44 -14.26
C LYS A 25 26.25 -26.76 -15.46
N LEU A 26 26.20 -28.00 -15.93
CA LEU A 26 27.04 -28.48 -17.06
C LEU A 26 26.51 -28.02 -18.42
N ASP A 27 25.19 -27.93 -18.59
CA ASP A 27 24.53 -27.48 -19.81
C ASP A 27 23.66 -26.25 -19.52
N PRO A 28 24.23 -25.04 -19.48
CA PRO A 28 23.44 -23.83 -19.25
C PRO A 28 22.54 -23.54 -20.43
N SER A 29 21.41 -22.88 -20.18
CA SER A 29 20.43 -22.50 -21.19
C SER A 29 21.10 -21.72 -22.34
N PRO A 30 20.86 -22.08 -23.61
CA PRO A 30 21.39 -21.34 -24.76
C PRO A 30 20.95 -19.86 -24.81
N SER A 31 19.89 -19.49 -24.07
CA SER A 31 19.41 -18.11 -23.97
C SER A 31 20.07 -17.31 -22.82
N ALA A 32 20.98 -17.93 -22.04
CA ALA A 32 21.63 -17.28 -20.91
C ALA A 32 23.13 -17.09 -21.17
N GLN A 33 23.61 -15.85 -21.00
CA GLN A 33 25.05 -15.58 -20.99
C GLN A 33 25.72 -16.04 -19.67
N LEU A 34 24.95 -16.02 -18.58
CA LEU A 34 25.31 -16.53 -17.26
C LEU A 34 24.09 -17.25 -16.64
N GLU A 35 24.26 -18.50 -16.22
CA GLU A 35 23.29 -19.23 -15.41
C GLU A 35 23.95 -19.72 -14.12
N VAL A 36 23.35 -19.39 -12.98
CA VAL A 36 23.80 -19.86 -11.66
C VAL A 36 22.72 -20.81 -11.13
N PHE A 37 23.07 -22.08 -10.98
CA PHE A 37 22.14 -23.13 -10.55
C PHE A 37 22.64 -23.82 -9.28
N ALA A 38 21.78 -23.87 -8.27
CA ALA A 38 21.93 -24.68 -7.07
C ALA A 38 20.55 -24.89 -6.44
N THR A 39 20.34 -26.02 -5.77
CA THR A 39 19.08 -26.32 -5.05
C THR A 39 19.09 -25.82 -3.60
N ASP A 40 20.27 -25.49 -3.07
CA ASP A 40 20.51 -25.21 -1.66
C ASP A 40 21.44 -24.00 -1.42
N LYS A 41 21.79 -23.25 -2.48
CA LYS A 41 22.71 -22.10 -2.41
C LYS A 41 22.17 -20.90 -3.18
N GLY A 42 22.58 -19.70 -2.74
CA GLY A 42 22.29 -18.44 -3.41
C GLY A 42 23.56 -17.78 -3.97
N MET A 43 23.39 -16.58 -4.52
CA MET A 43 24.47 -15.74 -5.03
C MET A 43 24.75 -14.57 -4.09
N LEU A 44 26.00 -14.38 -3.69
CA LEU A 44 26.44 -13.15 -3.04
C LEU A 44 26.84 -12.12 -4.09
N ILE A 45 26.10 -11.03 -4.14
CA ILE A 45 26.45 -9.82 -4.89
C ILE A 45 27.51 -9.00 -4.12
N PRO A 46 28.39 -8.23 -4.80
CA PRO A 46 29.36 -7.36 -4.14
C PRO A 46 28.75 -6.51 -3.03
N ARG A 47 29.32 -6.61 -1.83
CA ARG A 47 28.93 -5.83 -0.65
C ARG A 47 29.84 -4.63 -0.54
N VAL A 48 29.27 -3.44 -0.70
CA VAL A 48 30.03 -2.18 -0.74
C VAL A 48 29.51 -1.21 0.33
N LYS A 49 30.31 -0.21 0.69
CA LYS A 49 29.93 0.88 1.58
C LYS A 49 29.67 2.12 0.74
N LEU A 50 28.47 2.26 0.17
CA LEU A 50 28.11 3.48 -0.54
C LEU A 50 28.08 4.66 0.44
N THR A 51 28.31 5.85 -0.08
CA THR A 51 28.37 7.10 0.69
C THR A 51 27.13 7.99 0.51
N SER A 52 26.41 7.85 -0.61
CA SER A 52 25.15 8.54 -0.93
C SER A 52 24.48 7.87 -2.13
N SER A 53 23.26 8.28 -2.50
CA SER A 53 22.65 7.78 -3.75
C SER A 53 23.35 8.25 -5.02
N THR A 54 24.19 9.29 -4.97
CA THR A 54 24.96 9.80 -6.11
C THR A 54 26.44 9.37 -6.06
N ASP A 55 26.78 8.37 -5.25
CA ASP A 55 28.17 7.91 -5.10
C ASP A 55 28.74 7.32 -6.39
N ALA A 56 29.61 8.07 -7.05
CA ALA A 56 30.32 7.68 -8.27
C ALA A 56 31.72 7.12 -8.02
N THR A 57 32.15 7.01 -6.76
CA THR A 57 33.56 6.77 -6.39
C THR A 57 33.81 5.41 -5.76
N THR A 58 32.83 4.86 -5.03
CA THR A 58 32.96 3.55 -4.38
C THR A 58 33.26 2.44 -5.39
N ILE A 59 32.72 2.55 -6.60
CA ILE A 59 33.09 1.70 -7.73
C ILE A 59 34.18 2.40 -8.54
N GLY A 60 35.44 2.01 -8.33
CA GLY A 60 36.61 2.77 -8.81
C GLY A 60 36.79 2.90 -10.33
N LYS A 61 35.98 2.23 -11.15
CA LYS A 61 35.96 2.38 -12.62
C LYS A 61 34.74 3.12 -13.14
N GLY A 62 34.01 3.79 -12.25
CA GLY A 62 32.73 4.42 -12.55
C GLY A 62 31.58 3.42 -12.50
N ASN A 63 30.38 3.97 -12.37
CA ASN A 63 29.16 3.19 -12.35
C ASN A 63 28.63 3.03 -13.78
N VAL A 64 28.12 1.84 -14.08
CA VAL A 64 27.48 1.52 -15.36
C VAL A 64 26.02 1.18 -15.08
N GLU A 65 25.14 1.57 -16.00
CA GLU A 65 23.71 1.23 -15.95
C GLU A 65 23.50 -0.27 -15.66
N SER A 66 22.54 -0.57 -14.78
CA SER A 66 22.21 -1.92 -14.30
C SER A 66 23.28 -2.60 -13.42
N LEU A 67 24.31 -1.88 -12.96
CA LEU A 67 25.26 -2.44 -11.98
C LEU A 67 24.57 -2.71 -10.64
N LEU A 68 24.62 -3.95 -10.14
CA LEU A 68 23.95 -4.38 -8.91
C LEU A 68 24.95 -4.54 -7.75
N VAL A 69 24.64 -3.96 -6.60
CA VAL A 69 25.44 -4.09 -5.37
C VAL A 69 24.54 -4.27 -4.14
N PHE A 70 25.11 -4.80 -3.06
CA PHE A 70 24.51 -4.72 -1.74
C PHE A 70 25.20 -3.63 -0.93
N ASN A 71 24.51 -2.53 -0.65
CA ASN A 71 25.02 -1.49 0.23
C ASN A 71 24.95 -1.95 1.70
N THR A 72 26.04 -1.74 2.43
CA THR A 72 26.17 -2.09 3.85
C THR A 72 26.12 -0.87 4.77
N ASN A 73 26.13 0.34 4.21
CA ASN A 73 26.20 1.57 4.99
C ASN A 73 24.82 2.20 5.20
N ALA A 74 24.63 2.89 6.32
CA ALA A 74 23.46 3.72 6.59
C ALA A 74 23.94 5.17 6.75
N ILE A 75 23.84 5.94 5.68
CA ILE A 75 24.37 7.31 5.63
C ILE A 75 23.55 8.15 4.65
N SER A 76 23.35 9.44 4.93
CA SER A 76 22.61 10.35 4.04
C SER A 76 21.22 9.80 3.70
N ASP A 77 20.96 9.58 2.42
CA ASP A 77 19.73 9.16 1.80
C ASP A 77 19.72 7.66 1.46
N ILE A 78 20.76 6.91 1.86
CA ILE A 78 20.90 5.48 1.62
C ILE A 78 20.83 4.67 2.91
N LYS A 79 20.16 3.53 2.82
CA LYS A 79 20.07 2.50 3.85
C LYS A 79 20.72 1.19 3.35
N PRO A 80 21.09 0.25 4.24
CA PRO A 80 21.53 -1.08 3.82
C PRO A 80 20.48 -1.80 2.94
N GLY A 81 20.93 -2.51 1.91
CA GLY A 81 20.04 -3.22 0.98
C GLY A 81 20.60 -3.35 -0.42
N TYR A 82 19.80 -3.90 -1.33
CA TYR A 82 20.17 -4.04 -2.75
C TYR A 82 19.98 -2.72 -3.49
N TYR A 83 20.97 -2.32 -4.27
CA TYR A 83 20.93 -1.14 -5.13
C TYR A 83 21.37 -1.48 -6.53
N TYR A 84 20.73 -0.87 -7.52
CA TYR A 84 21.20 -0.86 -8.90
C TYR A 84 21.49 0.57 -9.35
N TRP A 85 22.51 0.74 -10.18
CA TRP A 85 22.81 2.03 -10.79
C TRP A 85 21.86 2.29 -11.97
N PHE A 86 21.11 3.38 -11.92
CA PHE A 86 20.26 3.85 -13.01
C PHE A 86 20.06 5.36 -12.94
N ASP A 87 20.13 6.03 -14.09
CA ASP A 87 19.88 7.47 -14.24
C ASP A 87 20.76 8.31 -13.28
N ASN A 88 22.07 8.04 -13.32
CA ASN A 88 23.09 8.69 -12.48
C ASN A 88 22.86 8.56 -10.96
N LYS A 89 22.14 7.52 -10.53
CA LYS A 89 21.80 7.30 -9.12
C LYS A 89 21.79 5.82 -8.76
N TRP A 90 22.17 5.53 -7.52
CA TRP A 90 21.90 4.27 -6.85
C TRP A 90 20.44 4.20 -6.43
N ASN A 91 19.67 3.34 -7.08
CA ASN A 91 18.27 3.08 -6.79
C ASN A 91 18.14 1.83 -5.93
N ARG A 92 17.53 1.95 -4.75
CA ARG A 92 17.31 0.83 -3.84
C ARG A 92 16.17 -0.03 -4.35
N ILE A 93 16.36 -1.35 -4.36
CA ILE A 93 15.27 -2.30 -4.55
C ILE A 93 14.52 -2.38 -3.22
N LEU A 94 13.30 -1.84 -3.18
CA LEU A 94 12.46 -1.82 -1.99
C LEU A 94 11.84 -3.20 -1.74
N ILE A 95 11.68 -3.55 -0.46
CA ILE A 95 10.88 -4.69 -0.04
C ILE A 95 9.46 -4.24 0.30
N SER A 96 8.50 -5.16 0.20
CA SER A 96 7.10 -4.94 0.60
C SER A 96 7.03 -4.35 2.01
N GLY A 97 6.43 -3.17 2.16
CA GLY A 97 6.30 -2.48 3.45
C GLY A 97 7.30 -1.33 3.69
N GLU A 98 8.36 -1.19 2.88
CA GLU A 98 9.29 -0.04 2.96
C GLU A 98 8.94 1.09 1.98
N SER A 99 8.01 0.86 1.05
CA SER A 99 7.42 1.93 0.26
C SER A 99 6.47 2.72 1.14
N SER A 100 6.87 3.90 1.59
CA SER A 100 5.91 4.93 1.97
C SER A 100 5.07 5.18 0.71
N GLY A 101 3.80 4.79 0.72
CA GLY A 101 2.94 4.99 -0.44
C GLY A 101 3.06 6.43 -0.93
N ALA A 102 2.96 6.64 -2.25
CA ALA A 102 2.91 7.99 -2.78
C ALA A 102 1.78 8.79 -2.08
N ALA A 103 1.94 10.11 -1.98
CA ALA A 103 0.88 10.97 -1.43
C ALA A 103 -0.47 10.65 -2.12
N GLY A 104 -1.52 10.46 -1.33
CA GLY A 104 -2.84 10.01 -1.79
C GLY A 104 -3.04 8.49 -1.82
N SER A 105 -2.00 7.69 -1.56
CA SER A 105 -2.15 6.23 -1.45
C SER A 105 -3.04 5.87 -0.27
N VAL A 106 -4.13 5.14 -0.55
CA VAL A 106 -5.05 4.61 0.47
C VAL A 106 -4.68 3.16 0.77
N THR A 107 -4.58 2.84 2.05
CA THR A 107 -4.30 1.49 2.56
C THR A 107 -5.42 1.05 3.48
N TYR A 108 -5.73 -0.25 3.43
CA TYR A 108 -6.66 -0.91 4.34
C TYR A 108 -5.88 -1.89 5.22
N ASN A 109 -6.03 -1.77 6.54
CA ASN A 109 -5.49 -2.74 7.48
C ASN A 109 -6.59 -3.75 7.85
N PRO A 110 -6.50 -5.02 7.41
CA PRO A 110 -7.52 -6.04 7.69
C PRO A 110 -7.50 -6.56 9.13
N THR A 111 -6.45 -6.29 9.91
CA THR A 111 -6.39 -6.66 11.32
C THR A 111 -7.13 -5.65 12.20
N THR A 112 -7.00 -4.36 11.87
CA THR A 112 -7.67 -3.29 12.62
C THR A 112 -8.96 -2.80 11.96
N ASN A 113 -9.26 -3.25 10.73
CA ASN A 113 -10.36 -2.81 9.89
C ASN A 113 -10.37 -1.28 9.65
N VAL A 114 -9.20 -0.69 9.47
CA VAL A 114 -9.03 0.77 9.34
C VAL A 114 -8.51 1.10 7.94
N PHE A 115 -9.13 2.11 7.33
CA PHE A 115 -8.56 2.79 6.17
C PHE A 115 -7.63 3.92 6.62
N SER A 116 -6.52 4.10 5.91
CA SER A 116 -5.62 5.24 6.07
C SER A 116 -5.14 5.74 4.73
N TYR A 117 -4.71 7.00 4.66
CA TYR A 117 -4.04 7.54 3.48
C TYR A 117 -2.70 8.18 3.84
N THR A 118 -1.77 8.25 2.87
CA THR A 118 -0.52 9.00 3.03
C THR A 118 -0.71 10.44 2.55
N ASP A 119 -0.44 11.43 3.40
CA ASP A 119 -0.55 12.85 3.03
C ASP A 119 0.64 13.33 2.16
N ALA A 120 0.60 14.60 1.74
CA ALA A 120 1.65 15.20 0.90
C ALA A 120 3.03 15.28 1.61
N ALA A 121 3.05 15.21 2.94
CA ALA A 121 4.26 15.19 3.75
C ALA A 121 4.74 13.76 4.07
N GLY A 122 4.05 12.73 3.57
CA GLY A 122 4.39 11.33 3.79
C GLY A 122 3.87 10.74 5.10
N ASN A 123 3.01 11.45 5.84
CA ASN A 123 2.45 10.94 7.09
C ASN A 123 1.17 10.14 6.83
N THR A 124 0.96 9.11 7.65
CA THR A 124 -0.27 8.31 7.61
C THR A 124 -1.39 9.01 8.37
N GLN A 125 -2.52 9.22 7.69
CA GLN A 125 -3.74 9.79 8.24
C GLN A 125 -4.82 8.71 8.29
N LEU A 126 -5.49 8.54 9.43
CA LEU A 126 -6.60 7.60 9.55
C LEU A 126 -7.88 8.15 8.90
N VAL A 127 -8.61 7.27 8.23
CA VAL A 127 -9.96 7.49 7.74
C VAL A 127 -10.92 6.73 8.66
N ASP A 128 -11.38 7.41 9.72
CA ASP A 128 -12.39 6.87 10.64
C ASP A 128 -13.79 7.07 10.06
N ILE A 129 -14.28 6.04 9.36
CA ILE A 129 -15.60 6.04 8.73
C ILE A 129 -16.70 6.20 9.79
N SER A 130 -16.55 5.58 10.97
CA SER A 130 -17.56 5.68 12.05
C SER A 130 -17.71 7.12 12.52
N LYS A 131 -16.60 7.84 12.68
CA LYS A 131 -16.60 9.26 13.04
C LYS A 131 -17.21 10.12 11.94
N MET A 132 -16.92 9.83 10.67
CA MET A 132 -17.48 10.58 9.55
C MET A 132 -19.00 10.39 9.41
N ILE A 133 -19.49 9.19 9.65
CA ILE A 133 -20.94 8.90 9.66
C ILE A 133 -21.60 9.71 10.77
N LYS A 134 -21.10 9.60 12.01
CA LYS A 134 -21.66 10.33 13.16
C LYS A 134 -21.62 11.85 13.00
N ALA A 135 -20.60 12.39 12.32
CA ALA A 135 -20.51 13.82 12.08
C ALA A 135 -21.53 14.33 11.05
N ASN A 136 -22.06 13.44 10.20
CA ASN A 136 -22.95 13.79 9.08
C ASN A 136 -24.35 13.16 9.18
N GLU A 137 -24.66 12.46 10.28
CA GLU A 137 -25.98 11.91 10.50
C GLU A 137 -26.96 13.01 10.94
N THR A 138 -28.18 12.95 10.44
CA THR A 138 -29.28 13.82 10.87
C THR A 138 -29.90 13.26 12.15
N LEU A 139 -29.83 14.00 13.25
CA LEU A 139 -30.40 13.57 14.53
C LEU A 139 -31.80 14.15 14.73
N THR A 140 -32.79 13.30 14.96
CA THR A 140 -34.13 13.67 15.44
C THR A 140 -34.30 13.20 16.88
N THR A 141 -35.00 13.95 17.72
CA THR A 141 -35.26 13.56 19.11
C THR A 141 -36.75 13.58 19.44
N LEU A 142 -37.16 12.73 20.38
CA LEU A 142 -38.47 12.80 21.02
C LEU A 142 -38.26 12.76 22.52
N GLU A 143 -38.46 13.89 23.18
CA GLU A 143 -38.24 14.05 24.60
C GLU A 143 -39.57 14.03 25.35
N ASN A 144 -39.68 13.17 26.37
CA ASN A 144 -40.83 13.17 27.28
C ASN A 144 -40.64 14.26 28.34
N LYS A 145 -41.54 15.24 28.38
CA LYS A 145 -41.52 16.34 29.36
C LYS A 145 -42.36 16.04 30.61
N GLY A 146 -42.97 14.87 30.69
CA GLY A 146 -43.94 14.50 31.72
C GLY A 146 -45.34 14.99 31.37
N GLU A 147 -46.32 14.57 32.17
CA GLU A 147 -47.73 15.03 32.06
C GLU A 147 -48.36 14.85 30.66
N GLY A 148 -47.88 13.89 29.87
CA GLY A 148 -48.34 13.65 28.50
C GLY A 148 -47.87 14.69 27.47
N VAL A 149 -46.88 15.50 27.82
CA VAL A 149 -46.24 16.46 26.91
C VAL A 149 -44.93 15.86 26.37
N TYR A 150 -44.76 15.93 25.07
CA TYR A 150 -43.54 15.52 24.38
C TYR A 150 -43.02 16.67 23.52
N VAL A 151 -41.70 16.75 23.36
CA VAL A 151 -41.06 17.66 22.42
C VAL A 151 -40.33 16.83 21.39
N TYR A 152 -40.83 16.87 20.15
CA TYR A 152 -40.14 16.33 19.00
C TYR A 152 -39.22 17.41 18.42
N THR A 153 -37.96 17.08 18.15
CA THR A 153 -37.03 17.98 17.44
C THR A 153 -36.68 17.32 16.11
N ASN A 154 -36.95 18.00 14.99
CA ASN A 154 -36.62 17.51 13.65
C ASN A 154 -35.12 17.65 13.33
N GLU A 155 -34.70 17.18 12.16
CA GLU A 155 -33.31 17.23 11.69
C GLU A 155 -32.78 18.65 11.44
N LYS A 156 -33.66 19.66 11.36
CA LYS A 156 -33.29 21.08 11.25
C LYS A 156 -33.15 21.76 12.62
N GLY A 157 -33.44 21.04 13.70
CA GLY A 157 -33.46 21.59 15.05
C GLY A 157 -34.78 22.28 15.42
N ASP A 158 -35.81 22.22 14.57
CA ASP A 158 -37.12 22.78 14.89
C ASP A 158 -37.83 21.89 15.89
N ALA A 159 -38.26 22.48 17.01
CA ALA A 159 -39.00 21.80 18.05
C ALA A 159 -40.52 21.93 17.84
N VAL A 160 -41.23 20.82 17.95
CA VAL A 160 -42.69 20.73 17.95
C VAL A 160 -43.13 20.11 19.27
N THR A 161 -43.99 20.83 20.00
CA THR A 161 -44.62 20.30 21.21
C THR A 161 -45.85 19.48 20.85
N ILE A 162 -45.89 18.25 21.32
CA ILE A 162 -47.04 17.35 21.25
C ILE A 162 -47.63 17.33 22.66
N ASN A 163 -48.83 17.90 22.84
CA ASN A 163 -49.50 17.94 24.14
C ASN A 163 -50.71 17.02 24.12
N VAL A 164 -50.49 15.74 24.44
CA VAL A 164 -51.53 14.71 24.33
C VAL A 164 -52.70 15.00 25.27
N VAL A 165 -52.41 15.40 26.51
CA VAL A 165 -53.46 15.73 27.49
C VAL A 165 -54.20 17.00 27.07
N GLY A 166 -53.49 18.01 26.60
CA GLY A 166 -54.08 19.24 26.05
C GLY A 166 -55.02 18.96 24.88
N ASP A 167 -54.60 18.12 23.94
CA ASP A 167 -55.41 17.73 22.78
C ASP A 167 -56.66 16.94 23.21
N VAL A 168 -56.53 16.04 24.19
CA VAL A 168 -57.68 15.31 24.76
C VAL A 168 -58.66 16.26 25.43
N VAL A 169 -58.18 17.22 26.22
CA VAL A 169 -59.03 18.23 26.88
C VAL A 169 -59.71 19.12 25.85
N ALA A 170 -59.00 19.58 24.83
CA ALA A 170 -59.56 20.42 23.77
C ALA A 170 -60.66 19.70 22.97
N ASN A 171 -60.53 18.39 22.77
CA ASN A 171 -61.49 17.56 22.06
C ASN A 171 -62.49 16.84 22.98
N ALA A 172 -62.50 17.13 24.28
CA ALA A 172 -63.24 16.37 25.29
C ALA A 172 -64.75 16.26 24.98
N SER A 173 -65.38 17.34 24.51
CA SER A 173 -66.81 17.33 24.17
C SER A 173 -67.12 16.36 23.02
N THR A 174 -66.27 16.31 22.00
CA THR A 174 -66.42 15.37 20.88
C THR A 174 -66.20 13.93 21.35
N ILE A 175 -65.19 13.71 22.18
CA ILE A 175 -64.83 12.38 22.71
C ILE A 175 -65.97 11.83 23.57
N PHE A 176 -66.49 12.62 24.52
CA PHE A 176 -67.54 12.16 25.46
C PHE A 176 -68.95 12.08 24.85
N ASN A 177 -69.18 12.65 23.66
CA ASN A 177 -70.45 12.49 22.94
C ASN A 177 -70.41 11.33 21.93
N ASN A 178 -69.30 10.61 21.80
CA ASN A 178 -69.19 9.45 20.93
C ASN A 178 -69.71 8.19 21.65
N ALA A 179 -70.79 7.60 21.13
CA ALA A 179 -71.43 6.40 21.70
C ALA A 179 -70.49 5.18 21.78
N GLU A 180 -69.46 5.09 20.92
CA GLU A 180 -68.45 4.02 20.98
C GLU A 180 -67.53 4.15 22.20
N VAL A 181 -67.35 5.36 22.73
CA VAL A 181 -66.50 5.65 23.90
C VAL A 181 -67.30 5.54 25.21
N THR A 182 -68.58 5.95 25.22
CA THR A 182 -69.39 6.04 26.44
C THR A 182 -70.04 4.72 26.89
N ASN A 183 -70.14 3.71 26.02
CA ASN A 183 -70.78 2.42 26.36
C ASN A 183 -69.92 1.52 27.28
N PHE A 184 -68.77 2.00 27.75
CA PHE A 184 -67.82 1.26 28.61
C PHE A 184 -67.66 1.87 30.02
N ILE A 185 -68.41 2.92 30.36
CA ILE A 185 -68.40 3.58 31.68
C ILE A 185 -69.75 3.34 32.36
#